data_AF-A0A9P1FUC7-F1
#
_entry.id   AF-A0A9P1FUC7-F1
#
_cell.length_a   1.000
_cell.length_b   1.000
_cell.length_c   1.000
_cell.angle_alpha   90.00
_cell.angle_beta   90.00
_cell.angle_gamma   90.00
#
_symmetry.space_group_name_H-M   'P 1'
#
loop_
_entity.id
_entity.type
_entity.pdbx_description
1 polymer ?
#
loop_
_entity_poly.entity_id
_entity_poly.type
_entity_poly.pdbx_seq_one_letter_code
_entity_poly.pdbx_strand_id
1 'polypeptide(L)'
;MSFKEQAVAVSSCLQQSAGKFFSLASVLAKELLNGQQVVCVRAEDINISGSLYRNKLKYANFRRKHMNTNPRQGPFHFRSPAKILWRTIRGMVPHKTARGAAALDKLKTFEGIPHPYDRKKRMVVPSCLKVLRLRPERRFCRLGDLSKEVGWKHGALIQRLESQRKVKSEAFYKKKTASLRAKNEAKKAVKLSADEMKVLESAGYACLASVLAKELLNGQPGSPVAVVLPCTRQVVCVRAEDINISGSLYRNKLKYANFRRKHMNTNPRQGPFHFRSPAKILWRTIRGMVPHKTARGAAALDKLKTFEGIPHPYDRKKRMVVPSCLKVLRLRPERRFCRLGDLSKEVGWKHGALIQRLESQRKVKSEAFYKKKTASLRAKNEAKKAVKLSADEMKVLESAGYA
;
A
#
# COMPACT_ATOMS: atom_id res chain seq x y z
N MET A 1 -11.24 -2.44 -3.27
CA MET A 1 -12.09 -2.90 -2.17
C MET A 1 -12.51 -1.68 -1.38
N SER A 2 -13.76 -1.27 -1.57
CA SER A 2 -14.40 -0.17 -0.86
C SER A 2 -14.47 -0.54 0.63
N PHE A 3 -14.01 0.35 1.52
CA PHE A 3 -14.08 0.18 2.98
C PHE A 3 -15.53 0.14 3.52
N LYS A 4 -16.54 0.32 2.67
CA LYS A 4 -17.89 0.72 3.07
C LYS A 4 -18.81 -0.37 3.65
N GLU A 5 -18.45 -1.66 3.61
CA GLU A 5 -19.42 -2.73 3.97
C GLU A 5 -18.95 -3.76 4.99
N GLN A 6 -17.73 -3.66 5.53
CA GLN A 6 -17.25 -4.65 6.49
C GLN A 6 -17.02 -4.02 7.87
N ALA A 7 -17.59 -4.66 8.90
CA ALA A 7 -17.22 -4.45 10.29
C ALA A 7 -15.69 -4.58 10.40
N VAL A 8 -15.00 -3.45 10.56
CA VAL A 8 -13.54 -3.44 10.62
C VAL A 8 -13.14 -3.95 12.00
N ALA A 9 -12.74 -5.21 12.09
CA ALA A 9 -12.17 -5.77 13.30
C ALA A 9 -10.74 -5.25 13.45
N VAL A 10 -10.52 -4.23 14.28
CA VAL A 10 -9.18 -3.70 14.52
C VAL A 10 -8.50 -4.54 15.60
N SER A 11 -7.40 -5.21 15.24
CA SER A 11 -6.58 -5.94 16.21
C SER A 11 -5.57 -4.99 16.84
N SER A 12 -5.56 -4.94 18.18
CA SER A 12 -4.52 -4.26 18.98
C SER A 12 -3.15 -4.95 18.92
N CYS A 13 -3.09 -6.16 18.34
CA CYS A 13 -2.04 -7.17 18.59
C CYS A 13 -0.67 -6.93 17.99
N LEU A 14 -0.43 -5.81 17.32
CA LEU A 14 0.92 -5.35 17.10
C LEU A 14 0.97 -3.98 17.71
N GLN A 15 1.57 -3.95 18.91
CA GLN A 15 2.33 -2.81 19.40
C GLN A 15 1.65 -1.51 18.97
N GLN A 16 0.60 -1.07 19.67
CA GLN A 16 0.04 0.29 19.59
C GLN A 16 0.47 1.05 20.82
N SER A 17 1.12 2.19 20.67
CA SER A 17 1.41 3.08 21.77
C SER A 17 1.24 4.48 21.27
N ALA A 18 0.65 5.28 22.12
CA ALA A 18 0.62 6.69 21.94
C ALA A 18 1.17 7.32 23.21
N GLY A 19 2.08 8.28 23.02
CA GLY A 19 2.11 9.46 23.87
C GLY A 19 0.68 9.94 24.04
N LYS A 20 0.06 9.61 25.17
CA LYS A 20 -1.37 9.74 25.49
C LYS A 20 -2.27 8.87 24.58
N PHE A 21 -3.25 8.16 25.15
CA PHE A 21 -4.27 7.26 24.56
C PHE A 21 -5.00 7.69 23.24
N PHE A 22 -4.68 8.87 22.70
CA PHE A 22 -5.46 9.64 21.75
C PHE A 22 -5.39 9.16 20.30
N SER A 23 -4.32 8.49 19.84
CA SER A 23 -4.19 8.22 18.39
C SER A 23 -5.20 7.19 17.86
N LEU A 24 -5.37 6.05 18.54
CA LEU A 24 -6.37 5.05 18.14
C LEU A 24 -7.78 5.57 18.37
N ALA A 25 -8.04 6.13 19.56
CA ALA A 25 -9.37 6.61 19.92
C ALA A 25 -9.85 7.74 18.99
N SER A 26 -8.96 8.65 18.56
CA SER A 26 -9.28 9.74 17.64
C SER A 26 -9.59 9.22 16.23
N VAL A 27 -8.81 8.27 15.72
CA VAL A 27 -9.08 7.64 14.42
C VAL A 27 -10.43 6.93 14.46
N LEU A 28 -10.69 6.14 15.51
CA LEU A 28 -11.96 5.45 15.68
C LEU A 28 -13.13 6.44 15.78
N ALA A 29 -13.02 7.49 16.60
CA ALA A 29 -14.06 8.52 16.71
C ALA A 29 -14.40 9.16 15.36
N LYS A 30 -13.38 9.48 14.55
CA LYS A 30 -13.57 10.05 13.21
C LYS A 30 -14.28 9.08 12.27
N GLU A 31 -13.85 7.82 12.22
CA GLU A 31 -14.49 6.80 11.37
C GLU A 31 -15.94 6.52 11.77
N LEU A 32 -16.24 6.51 13.08
CA LEU A 32 -17.62 6.37 13.58
C LEU A 32 -18.51 7.53 13.14
N LEU A 33 -18.01 8.77 13.19
CA LEU A 33 -18.73 9.96 12.73
C LEU A 33 -18.90 10.04 11.20
N ASN A 34 -18.02 9.37 10.45
CA ASN A 34 -18.16 9.14 9.01
C ASN A 34 -19.17 8.02 8.69
N GLY A 35 -19.66 7.31 9.71
CA GLY A 35 -20.69 6.30 9.62
C GLY A 35 -20.20 4.87 9.51
N GLN A 36 -18.90 4.61 9.64
CA GLN A 36 -18.32 3.27 9.59
C GLN A 36 -18.70 2.46 10.84
N GLN A 37 -19.05 1.19 10.68
CA GLN A 37 -19.15 0.23 11.78
C GLN A 37 -17.78 -0.34 12.14
N VAL A 38 -17.37 -0.19 13.40
CA VAL A 38 -16.03 -0.58 13.84
C VAL A 38 -16.11 -1.45 15.09
N VAL A 39 -15.36 -2.55 15.05
CA VAL A 39 -15.25 -3.47 16.19
C VAL A 39 -13.79 -3.53 16.63
N CYS A 40 -13.50 -3.09 17.85
CA CYS A 40 -12.17 -3.21 18.43
C CYS A 40 -12.09 -4.46 19.30
N VAL A 41 -11.18 -5.36 18.96
CA VAL A 41 -10.95 -6.62 19.69
C VAL A 41 -9.59 -6.61 20.35
N ARG A 42 -9.41 -7.42 21.40
CA ARG A 42 -8.22 -7.45 22.26
C ARG A 42 -7.89 -6.12 22.92
N ALA A 43 -8.89 -5.47 23.52
CA ALA A 43 -8.67 -4.20 24.22
C ALA A 43 -7.62 -4.29 25.34
N GLU A 44 -7.44 -5.47 25.95
CA GLU A 44 -6.44 -5.74 26.99
C GLU A 44 -4.99 -5.54 26.52
N ASP A 45 -4.68 -5.73 25.23
CA ASP A 45 -3.31 -5.59 24.69
C ASP A 45 -3.02 -4.19 24.12
N ILE A 46 -3.93 -3.24 24.28
CA ILE A 46 -3.70 -1.83 23.91
C ILE A 46 -2.61 -1.25 24.82
N ASN A 47 -1.64 -0.51 24.27
CA ASN A 47 -0.61 0.14 25.09
C ASN A 47 -0.79 1.65 25.20
N ILE A 48 -0.39 2.16 26.36
CA ILE A 48 -0.36 3.55 26.74
C ILE A 48 1.10 3.94 26.98
N SER A 49 1.53 5.10 26.49
CA SER A 49 2.85 5.62 26.86
C SER A 49 3.00 5.82 28.36
N GLY A 50 4.23 5.71 28.84
CA GLY A 50 4.58 5.92 30.24
C GLY A 50 4.52 4.63 31.04
N SER A 51 5.20 4.62 32.19
CA SER A 51 5.24 3.47 33.07
C SER A 51 3.85 3.11 33.60
N LEU A 52 3.68 1.83 33.96
CA LEU A 52 2.48 1.33 34.64
C LEU A 52 2.15 2.16 35.88
N TYR A 53 3.15 2.45 36.72
CA TYR A 53 3.00 3.28 37.92
C TYR A 53 2.38 4.66 37.62
N ARG A 54 2.92 5.38 36.63
CA ARG A 54 2.40 6.71 36.25
C ARG A 54 0.96 6.64 35.78
N ASN A 55 0.62 5.63 34.98
CA ASN A 55 -0.74 5.48 34.46
C ASN A 55 -1.72 5.00 35.55
N LYS A 56 -1.26 4.19 36.52
CA LYS A 56 -2.01 3.83 37.72
C LYS A 56 -2.37 5.07 38.55
N LEU A 57 -1.42 5.97 38.80
CA LEU A 57 -1.68 7.23 39.50
C LEU A 57 -2.68 8.12 38.76
N LYS A 58 -2.57 8.24 37.43
CA LYS A 58 -3.55 8.98 36.62
C LYS A 58 -4.95 8.39 36.75
N TYR A 59 -5.07 7.07 36.71
CA TYR A 59 -6.35 6.40 36.85
C TYR A 59 -6.90 6.53 38.29
N ALA A 60 -6.04 6.44 39.31
CA ALA A 60 -6.40 6.67 40.70
C ALA A 60 -6.95 8.09 40.91
N ASN A 61 -6.33 9.11 40.30
CA ASN A 61 -6.84 10.49 40.33
C ASN A 61 -8.22 10.59 39.67
N PHE A 62 -8.45 9.88 38.57
CA PHE A 62 -9.79 9.80 37.98
C PHE A 62 -10.78 9.11 38.92
N ARG A 63 -10.39 8.03 39.59
CA ARG A 63 -11.22 7.29 40.55
C ARG A 63 -11.58 8.10 41.80
N ARG A 64 -10.74 9.08 42.17
CA ARG A 64 -11.05 10.03 43.25
C ARG A 64 -12.20 10.97 42.89
N LYS A 65 -12.52 11.17 41.60
CA LYS A 65 -13.62 12.04 41.17
C LYS A 65 -14.96 11.33 41.31
N HIS A 66 -15.61 11.53 42.45
CA HIS A 66 -16.97 11.08 42.73
C HIS A 66 -17.84 12.27 43.11
N MET A 67 -19.15 12.11 42.97
CA MET A 67 -20.11 13.08 43.50
C MET A 67 -20.17 12.90 45.02
N ASN A 68 -20.00 13.98 45.78
CA ASN A 68 -19.96 13.92 47.24
C ASN A 68 -21.33 13.53 47.83
N THR A 69 -22.42 14.05 47.25
CA THR A 69 -23.79 13.82 47.72
C THR A 69 -24.29 12.40 47.41
N ASN A 70 -24.21 11.97 46.15
CA ASN A 70 -24.60 10.61 45.75
C ASN A 70 -23.58 10.01 44.76
N PRO A 71 -22.65 9.18 45.25
CA PRO A 71 -21.65 8.54 44.40
C PRO A 71 -22.23 7.69 43.26
N ARG A 72 -23.48 7.19 43.38
CA ARG A 72 -24.14 6.39 42.34
C ARG A 72 -24.52 7.22 41.10
N GLN A 73 -24.81 8.50 41.26
CA GLN A 73 -25.11 9.43 40.16
C GLN A 73 -23.85 10.10 39.59
N GLY A 74 -22.71 9.89 40.24
CA GLY A 74 -21.42 10.46 39.84
C GLY A 74 -20.79 9.79 38.60
N PRO A 75 -19.54 10.17 38.27
CA PRO A 75 -18.81 9.58 37.15
C PRO A 75 -18.56 8.08 37.33
N PHE A 76 -19.04 7.26 36.39
CA PHE A 76 -18.73 5.83 36.40
C PHE A 76 -17.27 5.55 36.01
N HIS A 77 -16.55 4.85 36.89
CA HIS A 77 -15.19 4.39 36.63
C HIS A 77 -15.21 2.97 36.03
N PHE A 78 -14.97 2.79 34.75
CA PHE A 78 -14.94 1.43 34.18
C PHE A 78 -13.57 0.77 34.36
N ARG A 79 -13.55 -0.45 34.89
CA ARG A 79 -12.30 -1.20 35.19
C ARG A 79 -11.87 -2.09 34.02
N SER A 80 -12.83 -2.53 33.21
CA SER A 80 -12.60 -3.37 32.03
C SER A 80 -11.81 -2.59 30.94
N PRO A 81 -10.74 -3.17 30.35
CA PRO A 81 -10.02 -2.57 29.22
C PRO A 81 -10.93 -2.10 28.08
N ALA A 82 -11.91 -2.92 27.71
CA ALA A 82 -12.85 -2.62 26.63
C ALA A 82 -13.71 -1.38 26.93
N LYS A 83 -14.16 -1.24 28.18
CA LYS A 83 -14.96 -0.09 28.63
C LYS A 83 -14.12 1.16 28.86
N ILE A 84 -12.85 1.03 29.25
CA ILE A 84 -11.90 2.16 29.33
C ILE A 84 -11.68 2.75 27.94
N LEU A 85 -11.47 1.90 26.93
CA LEU A 85 -11.36 2.32 25.54
C LEU A 85 -12.64 3.01 25.06
N TRP A 86 -13.80 2.37 25.30
CA TRP A 86 -15.11 2.93 24.92
C TRP A 86 -15.35 4.31 25.56
N ARG A 87 -15.05 4.48 26.85
CA ARG A 87 -15.18 5.77 27.54
C ARG A 87 -14.26 6.83 26.93
N THR A 88 -13.06 6.46 26.53
CA THR A 88 -12.12 7.38 25.89
C THR A 88 -12.60 7.82 24.52
N ILE A 89 -13.16 6.90 23.71
CA ILE A 89 -13.75 7.24 22.40
C ILE A 89 -15.02 8.08 22.58
N ARG A 90 -15.88 7.73 23.55
CA ARG A 90 -17.06 8.54 23.92
C ARG A 90 -16.68 9.97 24.29
N GLY A 91 -15.55 10.19 24.94
CA GLY A 91 -15.04 11.53 25.24
C GLY A 91 -14.62 12.35 24.01
N MET A 92 -14.42 11.71 22.86
CA MET A 92 -14.05 12.34 21.58
C MET A 92 -15.22 12.47 20.61
N VAL A 93 -16.40 11.95 20.97
CA VAL A 93 -17.62 11.98 20.16
C VAL A 93 -18.66 12.86 20.87
N PRO A 94 -19.40 13.74 20.17
CA PRO A 94 -20.48 14.56 20.75
C PRO A 94 -21.72 13.71 21.12
N HIS A 95 -21.55 12.79 22.05
CA HIS A 95 -22.49 11.70 22.37
C HIS A 95 -23.81 12.15 23.01
N LYS A 96 -23.93 13.41 23.41
CA LYS A 96 -25.21 13.99 23.87
C LYS A 96 -26.14 14.34 22.70
N THR A 97 -25.61 14.38 21.47
CA THR A 97 -26.39 14.62 20.25
C THR A 97 -26.85 13.29 19.64
N ALA A 98 -27.96 13.30 18.90
CA ALA A 98 -28.47 12.11 18.21
C ALA A 98 -27.42 11.51 17.25
N ARG A 99 -26.70 12.35 16.51
CA ARG A 99 -25.59 11.92 15.62
C ARG A 99 -24.48 11.21 16.40
N GLY A 100 -24.09 11.76 17.55
CA GLY A 100 -23.02 11.18 18.37
C GLY A 100 -23.45 9.87 19.03
N ALA A 101 -24.70 9.77 19.47
CA ALA A 101 -25.27 8.52 19.99
C ALA A 101 -25.27 7.42 18.91
N ALA A 102 -25.81 7.72 17.72
CA ALA A 102 -25.80 6.80 16.59
C ALA A 102 -24.39 6.40 16.13
N ALA A 103 -23.39 7.28 16.31
CA ALA A 103 -21.99 6.95 16.05
C ALA A 103 -21.40 5.99 17.09
N LEU A 104 -21.78 6.11 18.37
CA LEU A 104 -21.34 5.19 19.42
C LEU A 104 -21.98 3.81 19.31
N ASP A 105 -23.22 3.70 18.83
CA ASP A 105 -23.88 2.42 18.61
C ASP A 105 -23.17 1.55 17.57
N LYS A 106 -22.45 2.20 16.64
CA LYS A 106 -21.61 1.54 15.62
C LYS A 106 -20.30 0.99 16.17
N LEU A 107 -19.92 1.35 17.39
CA LEU A 107 -18.69 0.91 18.05
C LEU A 107 -18.96 -0.28 18.98
N LYS A 108 -18.28 -1.40 18.73
CA LYS A 108 -18.21 -2.52 19.69
C LYS A 108 -16.77 -2.71 20.16
N THR A 109 -16.56 -2.82 21.47
CA THR A 109 -15.23 -3.07 22.06
C THR A 109 -15.27 -4.36 22.88
N PHE A 110 -14.26 -5.21 22.70
CA PHE A 110 -14.17 -6.50 23.37
C PHE A 110 -12.77 -6.74 23.96
N GLU A 111 -12.75 -7.44 25.09
CA GLU A 111 -11.56 -8.13 25.60
C GLU A 111 -11.43 -9.49 24.90
N GLY A 112 -10.22 -9.86 24.49
CA GLY A 112 -9.98 -11.01 23.63
C GLY A 112 -10.66 -10.88 22.25
N ILE A 113 -10.81 -12.00 21.56
CA ILE A 113 -11.51 -12.07 20.27
C ILE A 113 -12.66 -13.06 20.35
N PRO A 114 -13.89 -12.58 20.64
CA PRO A 114 -15.06 -13.45 20.69
C PRO A 114 -15.53 -13.86 19.30
N HIS A 115 -16.32 -14.94 19.24
CA HIS A 115 -17.07 -15.31 18.05
C HIS A 115 -18.10 -14.20 17.71
N PRO A 116 -18.31 -13.79 16.43
CA PRO A 116 -17.80 -14.34 15.17
C PRO A 116 -16.52 -13.66 14.63
N TYR A 117 -15.82 -12.87 15.44
CA TYR A 117 -14.66 -12.07 14.99
C TYR A 117 -13.35 -12.86 14.94
N ASP A 118 -13.30 -14.02 15.58
CA ASP A 118 -12.17 -14.94 15.62
C ASP A 118 -11.78 -15.46 14.23
N ARG A 119 -12.80 -15.77 13.40
CA ARG A 119 -12.64 -16.26 12.02
C ARG A 119 -12.49 -15.14 10.99
N LYS A 120 -12.74 -13.89 11.37
CA LYS A 120 -12.65 -12.74 10.45
C LYS A 120 -11.22 -12.21 10.37
N LYS A 121 -10.86 -11.72 9.18
CA LYS A 121 -9.58 -11.02 8.99
C LYS A 121 -9.64 -9.70 9.75
N ARG A 122 -8.65 -9.50 10.61
CA ARG A 122 -8.51 -8.27 11.39
C ARG A 122 -7.57 -7.30 10.67
N MET A 123 -7.86 -6.02 10.83
CA MET A 123 -7.08 -4.92 10.27
C MET A 123 -6.25 -4.26 11.36
N VAL A 124 -5.18 -3.61 10.95
CA VAL A 124 -4.29 -2.82 11.82
C VAL A 124 -4.37 -1.39 11.34
N VAL A 125 -4.28 -0.44 12.27
CA VAL A 125 -4.17 0.99 11.98
C VAL A 125 -2.69 1.38 12.10
N PRO A 126 -1.93 1.51 10.99
CA PRO A 126 -0.48 1.70 11.04
C PRO A 126 -0.08 2.96 11.78
N SER A 127 -0.86 4.03 11.62
CA SER A 127 -0.63 5.32 12.27
C SER A 127 -0.74 5.28 13.80
N CYS A 128 -1.21 4.19 14.40
CA CYS A 128 -1.38 4.03 15.85
C CYS A 128 -0.38 3.04 16.47
N LEU A 129 0.49 2.44 15.66
CA LEU A 129 1.45 1.43 16.11
C LEU A 129 2.55 2.04 17.01
N LYS A 130 2.74 1.50 18.21
CA LYS A 130 3.85 1.69 19.16
C LYS A 130 5.18 1.64 18.48
N VAL A 131 5.44 0.57 17.73
CA VAL A 131 6.74 0.38 17.08
C VAL A 131 7.08 1.52 16.13
N LEU A 132 6.06 2.18 15.55
CA LEU A 132 6.24 3.33 14.68
C LEU A 132 6.20 4.67 15.43
N ARG A 133 5.49 4.75 16.57
CA ARG A 133 5.17 6.03 17.25
C ARG A 133 6.00 6.31 18.49
N LEU A 134 6.49 5.29 19.19
CA LEU A 134 7.21 5.44 20.44
C LEU A 134 8.64 4.95 20.28
N ARG A 135 9.58 5.75 20.79
CA ARG A 135 10.99 5.37 20.81
C ARG A 135 11.16 4.06 21.59
N PRO A 136 11.99 3.12 21.11
CA PRO A 136 12.13 1.79 21.73
C PRO A 136 12.44 1.82 23.22
N GLU A 137 13.25 2.77 23.68
CA GLU A 137 13.68 2.92 25.08
C GLU A 137 12.56 3.40 26.04
N ARG A 138 11.47 3.97 25.50
CA ARG A 138 10.45 4.58 26.34
C ARG A 138 9.52 3.52 26.92
N ARG A 139 9.39 3.55 28.25
CA ARG A 139 8.45 2.69 28.98
C ARG A 139 7.01 2.92 28.51
N PHE A 140 6.26 1.83 28.41
CA PHE A 140 4.84 1.80 28.11
C PHE A 140 4.12 0.89 29.11
N CYS A 141 2.80 0.99 29.13
CA CYS A 141 1.93 0.20 29.96
C CYS A 141 0.91 -0.49 29.06
N ARG A 142 0.70 -1.79 29.24
CA ARG A 142 -0.42 -2.49 28.62
C ARG A 142 -1.70 -2.23 29.42
N LEU A 143 -2.81 -2.02 28.72
CA LEU A 143 -4.09 -1.64 29.32
C LEU A 143 -4.66 -2.75 30.20
N GLY A 144 -4.44 -4.02 29.85
CA GLY A 144 -4.79 -5.17 30.66
C GLY A 144 -4.12 -5.17 32.03
N ASP A 145 -2.83 -4.83 32.09
CA ASP A 145 -2.09 -4.77 33.36
C ASP A 145 -2.57 -3.60 34.23
N LEU A 146 -2.79 -2.43 33.62
CA LEU A 146 -3.43 -1.30 34.30
C LEU A 146 -4.82 -1.67 34.82
N SER A 147 -5.61 -2.37 34.02
CA SER A 147 -6.98 -2.75 34.35
C SER A 147 -7.00 -3.74 35.52
N LYS A 148 -6.07 -4.71 35.54
CA LYS A 148 -5.89 -5.66 36.65
C LYS A 148 -5.62 -4.92 37.96
N GLU A 149 -4.68 -3.96 37.94
CA GLU A 149 -4.31 -3.13 39.11
C GLU A 149 -5.47 -2.27 39.65
N VAL A 150 -6.42 -1.88 38.81
CA VAL A 150 -7.55 -1.02 39.21
C VAL A 150 -8.82 -1.82 39.56
N GLY A 151 -8.76 -3.15 39.52
CA GLY A 151 -9.83 -4.05 39.97
C GLY A 151 -10.56 -4.83 38.87
N TRP A 152 -9.96 -5.03 37.69
CA TRP A 152 -10.52 -5.93 36.67
C TRP A 152 -10.25 -7.40 37.01
N LYS A 153 -11.32 -8.16 37.26
CA LYS A 153 -11.25 -9.55 37.75
C LYS A 153 -11.06 -10.61 36.66
N HIS A 154 -11.40 -10.31 35.40
CA HIS A 154 -11.50 -11.33 34.33
C HIS A 154 -10.22 -11.54 33.53
N GLY A 155 -9.09 -10.95 33.92
CA GLY A 155 -7.84 -11.03 33.16
C GLY A 155 -7.35 -12.46 32.92
N ALA A 156 -7.37 -13.30 33.96
CA ALA A 156 -6.94 -14.71 33.86
C ALA A 156 -7.86 -15.53 32.95
N LEU A 157 -9.18 -15.32 33.03
CA LEU A 157 -10.17 -15.98 32.17
C LEU A 157 -9.92 -15.64 30.69
N ILE A 158 -9.75 -14.35 30.37
CA ILE A 158 -9.50 -13.90 28.99
C ILE A 158 -8.18 -14.47 28.46
N GLN A 159 -7.12 -14.52 29.28
CA GLN A 159 -5.84 -15.12 28.90
C GLN A 159 -5.99 -16.61 28.54
N ARG A 160 -6.77 -17.38 29.31
CA ARG A 160 -7.08 -18.79 29.02
C ARG A 160 -7.88 -18.96 27.72
N LEU A 161 -8.89 -18.13 27.49
CA LEU A 161 -9.68 -18.19 26.26
C LEU A 161 -8.85 -17.80 25.02
N GLU A 162 -7.99 -16.79 25.15
CA GLU A 162 -7.08 -16.36 24.08
C GLU A 162 -5.99 -17.39 23.77
N SER A 163 -5.47 -18.13 24.77
CA SER A 163 -4.52 -19.22 24.53
C SER A 163 -5.18 -20.36 23.75
N GLN A 164 -6.37 -20.82 24.18
CA GLN A 164 -7.15 -21.82 23.45
C GLN A 164 -7.46 -21.38 22.01
N ARG A 165 -7.83 -20.11 21.81
CA ARG A 165 -8.09 -19.55 20.48
C ARG A 165 -6.82 -19.51 19.61
N LYS A 166 -5.66 -19.18 20.18
CA LYS A 166 -4.38 -19.16 19.45
C LYS A 166 -4.00 -20.55 18.95
N VAL A 167 -4.21 -21.60 19.77
CA VAL A 167 -4.00 -23.00 19.35
C VAL A 167 -4.88 -23.35 18.14
N LYS A 168 -6.18 -23.05 18.20
CA LYS A 168 -7.11 -23.25 17.07
C LYS A 168 -6.68 -22.45 15.82
N SER A 169 -6.23 -21.21 16.02
CA SER A 169 -5.74 -20.35 14.94
C SER A 169 -4.45 -20.87 14.30
N GLU A 170 -3.56 -21.47 15.08
CA GLU A 170 -2.31 -22.05 14.59
C GLU A 170 -2.59 -23.31 13.75
N ALA A 171 -3.46 -24.20 14.22
CA ALA A 171 -3.91 -25.36 13.44
C ALA A 171 -4.53 -24.94 12.11
N PHE A 172 -5.40 -23.92 12.11
CA PHE A 172 -5.96 -23.33 10.89
C PHE A 172 -4.87 -22.78 9.96
N TYR A 173 -3.88 -22.06 10.52
CA TYR A 173 -2.79 -21.48 9.74
C TYR A 173 -1.89 -22.53 9.10
N LYS A 174 -1.55 -23.61 9.82
CA LYS A 174 -0.80 -24.76 9.29
C LYS A 174 -1.54 -25.41 8.13
N LYS A 175 -2.84 -25.73 8.29
CA LYS A 175 -3.69 -26.28 7.23
C LYS A 175 -3.77 -25.35 6.01
N LYS A 176 -3.97 -24.04 6.24
CA LYS A 176 -4.04 -23.04 5.16
C LYS A 176 -2.72 -22.91 4.40
N THR A 177 -1.59 -22.96 5.11
CA THR A 177 -0.26 -22.84 4.51
C THR A 177 0.10 -24.08 3.71
N ALA A 178 -0.20 -25.28 4.23
CA ALA A 178 -0.03 -26.55 3.51
C ALA A 178 -0.88 -26.58 2.23
N SER A 179 -2.17 -26.22 2.32
CA SER A 179 -3.06 -26.12 1.15
C SER A 179 -2.56 -25.10 0.12
N LEU A 180 -2.01 -23.97 0.57
CA LEU A 180 -1.43 -22.97 -0.33
C LEU A 180 -0.15 -23.47 -1.01
N ARG A 181 0.71 -24.20 -0.30
CA ARG A 181 1.92 -24.84 -0.87
C ARG A 181 1.54 -25.88 -1.91
N ALA A 182 0.66 -26.82 -1.57
CA ALA A 182 0.15 -27.83 -2.50
C ALA A 182 -0.50 -27.19 -3.74
N LYS A 183 -1.29 -26.12 -3.57
CA LYS A 183 -1.88 -25.38 -4.69
C LYS A 183 -0.82 -24.71 -5.57
N ASN A 184 0.26 -24.20 -5.00
CA ASN A 184 1.35 -23.59 -5.75
C ASN A 184 2.22 -24.64 -6.45
N GLU A 185 2.44 -25.80 -5.85
CA GLU A 185 3.13 -26.94 -6.45
C GLU A 185 2.32 -27.53 -7.61
N ALA A 186 1.02 -27.77 -7.42
CA ALA A 186 0.11 -28.18 -8.47
C ALA A 186 0.13 -27.19 -9.64
N LYS A 187 0.08 -25.87 -9.35
CA LYS A 187 0.21 -24.83 -10.39
C LYS A 187 1.54 -24.87 -11.14
N LYS A 188 2.64 -25.28 -10.50
CA LYS A 188 3.95 -25.43 -11.17
C LYS A 188 4.02 -26.72 -11.99
N ALA A 189 3.35 -27.78 -11.54
CA ALA A 189 3.34 -29.08 -12.19
C ALA A 189 2.46 -29.11 -13.46
N VAL A 190 1.41 -28.27 -13.53
CA VAL A 190 0.61 -28.10 -14.76
C VAL A 190 1.51 -27.53 -15.87
N LYS A 191 1.86 -28.39 -16.83
CA LYS A 191 2.46 -27.99 -18.10
C LYS A 191 1.33 -27.53 -19.03
N LEU A 192 1.23 -26.22 -19.24
CA LEU A 192 0.28 -25.65 -20.20
C LEU A 192 0.85 -25.81 -21.61
N SER A 193 -0.01 -26.17 -22.56
CA SER A 193 0.35 -26.16 -23.98
C SER A 193 0.67 -24.73 -24.45
N ALA A 194 1.45 -24.60 -25.53
CA ALA A 194 1.86 -23.30 -26.04
C ALA A 194 0.66 -22.40 -26.42
N ASP A 195 -0.47 -23.00 -26.80
CA ASP A 195 -1.67 -22.28 -27.19
C ASP A 195 -2.53 -21.88 -25.98
N GLU A 196 -2.60 -22.69 -24.93
CA GLU A 196 -3.18 -22.28 -23.64
C GLU A 196 -2.38 -21.14 -22.98
N MET A 197 -1.06 -21.14 -23.16
CA MET A 197 -0.18 -20.08 -22.66
C MET A 197 -0.43 -18.76 -23.41
N LYS A 198 -0.62 -18.79 -24.74
CA LYS A 198 -1.04 -17.63 -25.54
C LYS A 198 -2.44 -17.13 -25.18
N VAL A 199 -3.38 -18.03 -24.86
CA VAL A 199 -4.73 -17.66 -24.39
C VAL A 199 -4.66 -17.00 -23.00
N LEU A 200 -3.83 -17.49 -22.08
CA LEU A 200 -3.63 -16.87 -20.77
C LEU A 200 -2.89 -15.52 -20.83
N GLU A 201 -1.92 -15.39 -21.75
CA GLU A 201 -1.21 -14.14 -22.03
C GLU A 201 -2.12 -13.09 -22.69
N SER A 202 -2.97 -13.50 -23.64
CA SER A 202 -3.96 -12.62 -24.28
C SER A 202 -5.14 -12.28 -23.36
N ALA A 203 -5.54 -13.18 -22.47
CA ALA A 203 -6.56 -12.95 -21.43
C ALA A 203 -6.03 -12.16 -20.20
N GLY A 204 -4.72 -11.90 -20.11
CA GLY A 204 -4.12 -10.99 -19.13
C GLY A 204 -3.91 -11.58 -17.73
N TYR A 205 -3.70 -12.89 -17.59
CA TYR A 205 -3.39 -13.53 -16.31
C TYR A 205 -1.89 -13.42 -15.93
N ALA A 206 -1.33 -12.20 -15.90
CA ALA A 206 -0.07 -11.89 -15.21
C ALA A 206 0.08 -10.36 -14.99
N CYS A 207 -0.52 -9.82 -13.93
CA CYS A 207 -0.90 -8.40 -13.75
C CYS A 207 0.11 -7.47 -13.02
N LEU A 208 0.15 -6.14 -13.31
CA LEU A 208 -0.06 -5.00 -12.39
C LEU A 208 -0.33 -3.61 -13.11
N ALA A 209 -0.86 -2.58 -12.41
CA ALA A 209 -0.78 -1.15 -12.86
C ALA A 209 -0.83 -0.03 -11.77
N SER A 210 -0.41 -0.29 -10.52
CA SER A 210 -0.49 0.59 -9.34
C SER A 210 0.63 1.56 -8.95
N VAL A 211 1.80 1.54 -9.58
CA VAL A 211 3.04 1.75 -8.79
C VAL A 211 3.82 3.04 -9.08
N LEU A 212 3.64 3.72 -10.21
CA LEU A 212 4.53 4.85 -10.55
C LEU A 212 4.30 6.17 -9.77
N ALA A 213 3.22 6.31 -8.99
CA ALA A 213 2.87 7.58 -8.34
C ALA A 213 3.38 7.76 -6.90
N LYS A 214 3.78 6.67 -6.23
CA LYS A 214 4.09 6.67 -4.78
C LYS A 214 5.58 6.74 -4.44
N GLU A 215 6.47 6.63 -5.43
CA GLU A 215 7.91 6.40 -5.20
C GLU A 215 8.70 7.66 -4.85
N LEU A 216 8.18 8.86 -5.08
CA LEU A 216 9.01 10.06 -5.00
C LEU A 216 9.05 10.75 -3.64
N LEU A 217 8.31 10.27 -2.61
CA LEU A 217 8.12 11.07 -1.39
C LEU A 217 8.62 10.52 -0.05
N ASN A 218 8.13 9.43 0.53
CA ASN A 218 8.52 9.05 1.91
C ASN A 218 8.27 7.56 2.23
N GLY A 219 9.17 6.97 3.03
CA GLY A 219 9.15 5.58 3.47
C GLY A 219 8.00 5.20 4.42
N GLN A 220 7.29 4.11 4.02
CA GLN A 220 6.49 3.10 4.75
C GLN A 220 5.34 3.51 5.73
N PRO A 221 4.38 2.59 6.07
CA PRO A 221 3.78 1.47 5.34
C PRO A 221 2.23 1.57 5.25
N GLY A 222 1.67 1.40 4.05
CA GLY A 222 0.22 1.42 3.84
C GLY A 222 -0.17 1.55 2.36
N SER A 223 -0.43 0.41 1.71
CA SER A 223 -0.75 0.19 0.28
C SER A 223 0.40 0.38 -0.72
N PRO A 224 0.48 -0.46 -1.77
CA PRO A 224 1.76 -1.01 -2.21
C PRO A 224 2.40 -0.14 -3.31
N VAL A 225 3.23 0.80 -2.87
CA VAL A 225 4.57 0.96 -3.43
C VAL A 225 5.49 1.27 -2.27
N ALA A 226 6.29 0.28 -1.92
CA ALA A 226 7.53 0.42 -1.18
C ALA A 226 8.20 -0.95 -1.32
N VAL A 227 8.91 -1.14 -2.43
CA VAL A 227 10.21 -1.79 -2.31
C VAL A 227 11.13 -0.70 -1.80
N VAL A 228 11.78 -0.99 -0.67
CA VAL A 228 12.82 -0.15 -0.08
C VAL A 228 13.94 -0.02 -1.10
N LEU A 229 14.22 1.17 -1.62
CA LEU A 229 15.57 1.58 -2.03
C LEU A 229 15.73 3.10 -1.80
N PRO A 230 16.90 3.54 -1.31
CA PRO A 230 17.13 4.86 -0.71
C PRO A 230 17.10 6.05 -1.70
N CYS A 231 17.12 7.27 -1.14
CA CYS A 231 17.15 8.60 -1.76
C CYS A 231 18.24 8.87 -2.85
N THR A 232 18.84 7.85 -3.46
CA THR A 232 20.14 7.96 -4.16
C THR A 232 20.13 7.61 -5.65
N ARG A 233 19.05 7.09 -6.26
CA ARG A 233 19.08 6.69 -7.69
C ARG A 233 18.25 7.58 -8.62
N GLN A 234 18.85 7.92 -9.76
CA GLN A 234 18.26 8.66 -10.88
C GLN A 234 17.22 7.81 -11.62
N VAL A 235 16.06 8.37 -11.96
CA VAL A 235 14.97 7.69 -12.67
C VAL A 235 14.79 8.29 -14.06
N VAL A 236 14.79 7.44 -15.08
CA VAL A 236 14.62 7.87 -16.47
C VAL A 236 13.44 7.14 -17.10
N CYS A 237 12.40 7.90 -17.43
CA CYS A 237 11.23 7.43 -18.17
C CYS A 237 11.41 7.75 -19.65
N VAL A 238 11.44 6.73 -20.49
CA VAL A 238 11.52 6.85 -21.95
C VAL A 238 10.22 6.41 -22.60
N ARG A 239 9.96 6.85 -23.85
CA ARG A 239 8.72 6.60 -24.60
C ARG A 239 7.46 7.08 -23.88
N ALA A 240 7.48 8.32 -23.39
CA ALA A 240 6.32 8.92 -22.72
C ALA A 240 5.08 8.99 -23.64
N GLU A 241 5.25 9.04 -24.95
CA GLU A 241 4.19 9.03 -25.95
C GLU A 241 3.34 7.74 -25.96
N ASP A 242 3.90 6.61 -25.54
CA ASP A 242 3.21 5.32 -25.52
C ASP A 242 2.49 5.04 -24.19
N ILE A 243 2.49 6.01 -23.26
CA ILE A 243 1.78 5.88 -21.99
C ILE A 243 0.28 5.88 -22.23
N ASN A 244 -0.42 4.92 -21.63
CA ASN A 244 -1.87 4.80 -21.77
C ASN A 244 -2.61 5.47 -20.62
N ILE A 245 -3.67 6.22 -20.95
CA ILE A 245 -4.61 6.78 -19.99
C ILE A 245 -5.95 6.06 -20.16
N SER A 246 -6.54 5.63 -19.05
CA SER A 246 -7.86 5.00 -19.05
C SER A 246 -8.95 5.96 -19.55
N GLY A 247 -9.92 5.45 -20.29
CA GLY A 247 -11.00 6.22 -20.90
C GLY A 247 -10.73 6.57 -22.36
N SER A 248 -11.78 6.90 -23.10
CA SER A 248 -11.69 7.29 -24.51
C SER A 248 -10.84 8.54 -24.72
N LEU A 249 -10.23 8.67 -25.89
CA LEU A 249 -9.49 9.85 -26.33
C LEU A 249 -10.30 11.14 -26.14
N TYR A 250 -11.55 11.18 -26.63
CA TYR A 250 -12.44 12.34 -26.50
C TYR A 250 -12.62 12.83 -25.05
N ARG A 251 -12.96 11.92 -24.12
CA ARG A 251 -13.08 12.25 -22.69
C ARG A 251 -11.79 12.85 -22.12
N ASN A 252 -10.63 12.29 -22.48
CA ASN A 252 -9.35 12.78 -21.97
C ASN A 252 -8.93 14.08 -22.65
N LYS A 253 -9.30 14.30 -23.91
CA LYS A 253 -9.19 15.58 -24.62
C LYS A 253 -9.98 16.68 -23.91
N LEU A 254 -11.24 16.43 -23.56
CA LEU A 254 -12.07 17.40 -22.82
C LEU A 254 -11.47 17.76 -21.46
N LYS A 255 -10.93 16.77 -20.72
CA LYS A 255 -10.20 17.05 -19.46
C LYS A 255 -8.99 17.96 -19.70
N TYR A 256 -8.24 17.73 -20.77
CA TYR A 256 -7.09 18.55 -21.11
C TYR A 256 -7.50 19.96 -21.57
N ALA A 257 -8.57 20.07 -22.35
CA ALA A 257 -9.13 21.35 -22.77
C ALA A 257 -9.60 22.18 -21.56
N ASN A 258 -10.28 21.56 -20.60
CA ASN A 258 -10.66 22.23 -19.35
C ASN A 258 -9.46 22.66 -18.52
N PHE A 259 -8.36 21.89 -18.53
CA PHE A 259 -7.11 22.31 -17.90
C PHE A 259 -6.52 23.54 -18.61
N ARG A 260 -6.51 23.55 -19.95
CA ARG A 260 -6.02 24.69 -20.75
C ARG A 260 -6.82 25.97 -20.55
N ARG A 261 -8.12 25.88 -20.23
CA ARG A 261 -8.95 27.04 -19.88
C ARG A 261 -8.45 27.76 -18.62
N LYS A 262 -7.69 27.09 -17.74
CA LYS A 262 -7.10 27.71 -16.55
C LYS A 262 -5.91 28.57 -16.94
N HIS A 263 -6.10 29.88 -17.00
CA HIS A 263 -5.05 30.87 -17.20
C HIS A 263 -5.25 32.02 -16.23
N MET A 264 -4.18 32.74 -15.92
CA MET A 264 -4.27 34.00 -15.20
C MET A 264 -4.82 35.04 -16.18
N ASN A 265 -5.92 35.69 -15.81
CA ASN A 265 -6.60 36.67 -16.66
C ASN A 265 -5.81 37.98 -16.80
N THR A 266 -5.11 38.41 -15.75
CA THR A 266 -4.30 39.64 -15.74
C THR A 266 -3.03 39.52 -16.58
N ASN A 267 -2.26 38.44 -16.41
CA ASN A 267 -1.08 38.16 -17.21
C ASN A 267 -0.95 36.67 -17.53
N PRO A 268 -1.36 36.22 -18.72
CA PRO A 268 -1.28 34.81 -19.11
C PRO A 268 0.14 34.23 -19.07
N ARG A 269 1.19 35.06 -19.20
CA ARG A 269 2.59 34.62 -19.14
C ARG A 269 3.02 34.19 -17.73
N GLN A 270 2.44 34.80 -16.69
CA GLN A 270 2.70 34.45 -15.28
C GLN A 270 1.75 33.35 -14.76
N GLY A 271 0.77 32.94 -15.57
CA GLY A 271 -0.20 31.91 -15.22
C GLY A 271 0.31 30.47 -15.29
N PRO A 272 -0.59 29.49 -15.08
CA PRO A 272 -0.25 28.07 -15.20
C PRO A 272 0.27 27.70 -16.59
N PHE A 273 1.44 27.07 -16.65
CA PHE A 273 2.01 26.61 -17.93
C PHE A 273 1.37 25.30 -18.41
N HIS A 274 0.93 25.29 -19.67
CA HIS A 274 0.28 24.16 -20.33
C HIS A 274 1.24 23.45 -21.29
N PHE A 275 1.96 22.45 -20.78
CA PHE A 275 2.85 21.63 -21.61
C PHE A 275 2.06 20.82 -22.66
N ARG A 276 2.57 20.68 -23.88
CA ARG A 276 1.91 19.89 -24.95
C ARG A 276 2.61 18.54 -25.17
N SER A 277 3.90 18.47 -24.83
CA SER A 277 4.71 17.28 -25.07
C SER A 277 4.35 16.15 -24.08
N PRO A 278 4.29 14.88 -24.53
CA PRO A 278 3.97 13.74 -23.67
C PRO A 278 4.88 13.64 -22.44
N ALA A 279 6.19 13.86 -22.63
CA ALA A 279 7.15 13.75 -21.53
C ALA A 279 6.92 14.83 -20.46
N LYS A 280 6.65 16.07 -20.87
CA LYS A 280 6.38 17.17 -19.93
C LYS A 280 5.01 17.04 -19.26
N ILE A 281 4.01 16.47 -19.94
CA ILE A 281 2.72 16.14 -19.31
C ILE A 281 2.92 15.09 -18.21
N LEU A 282 3.71 14.05 -18.48
CA LEU A 282 4.07 13.06 -17.48
C LEU A 282 4.84 13.69 -16.31
N TRP A 283 5.88 14.48 -16.60
CA TRP A 283 6.67 15.19 -15.58
C TRP A 283 5.79 16.08 -14.71
N ARG A 284 4.85 16.83 -15.31
CA ARG A 284 3.91 17.69 -14.56
C ARG A 284 2.99 16.87 -13.66
N THR A 285 2.51 15.74 -14.15
CA THR A 285 1.67 14.81 -13.37
C THR A 285 2.43 14.29 -12.15
N ILE A 286 3.69 13.90 -12.35
CA ILE A 286 4.58 13.45 -11.29
C ILE A 286 4.91 14.59 -10.30
N ARG A 287 5.23 15.78 -10.79
CA ARG A 287 5.44 16.98 -9.96
C ARG A 287 4.24 17.29 -9.08
N GLY A 288 3.01 17.07 -9.56
CA GLY A 288 1.79 17.27 -8.78
C GLY A 288 1.64 16.29 -7.60
N MET A 289 2.35 15.17 -7.63
CA MET A 289 2.37 14.16 -6.57
C MET A 289 3.54 14.36 -5.57
N VAL A 290 4.47 15.28 -5.87
CA VAL A 290 5.69 15.57 -5.10
C VAL A 290 5.59 16.97 -4.47
N PRO A 291 6.11 17.23 -3.25
CA PRO A 291 6.07 18.52 -2.58
C PRO A 291 7.25 19.34 -3.10
N HIS A 292 7.16 19.67 -4.38
CA HIS A 292 8.19 20.31 -5.18
C HIS A 292 8.56 21.73 -4.72
N LYS A 293 7.81 22.29 -3.78
CA LYS A 293 8.13 23.56 -3.11
C LYS A 293 9.18 23.41 -2.00
N THR A 294 9.45 22.18 -1.57
CA THR A 294 10.50 21.89 -0.57
C THR A 294 11.82 21.57 -1.27
N ALA A 295 12.96 21.92 -0.67
CA ALA A 295 14.29 21.59 -1.22
C ALA A 295 14.45 20.08 -1.51
N ARG A 296 13.92 19.23 -0.62
CA ARG A 296 13.90 17.78 -0.81
C ARG A 296 13.06 17.35 -2.01
N GLY A 297 11.89 17.95 -2.20
CA GLY A 297 11.03 17.66 -3.35
C GLY A 297 11.60 18.16 -4.67
N ALA A 298 12.27 19.31 -4.66
CA ALA A 298 13.00 19.83 -5.82
C ALA A 298 14.15 18.88 -6.22
N ALA A 299 15.00 18.49 -5.26
CA ALA A 299 16.09 17.54 -5.50
C ALA A 299 15.62 16.15 -5.98
N ALA A 300 14.39 15.74 -5.60
CA ALA A 300 13.78 14.52 -6.11
C ALA A 300 13.33 14.67 -7.58
N LEU A 301 12.83 15.84 -7.97
CA LEU A 301 12.46 16.12 -9.36
C LEU A 301 13.66 16.29 -10.29
N ASP A 302 14.78 16.81 -9.79
CA ASP A 302 16.02 16.92 -10.58
C ASP A 302 16.58 15.53 -10.98
N LYS A 303 16.30 14.52 -10.17
CA LYS A 303 16.65 13.11 -10.43
C LYS A 303 15.72 12.44 -11.45
N LEU A 304 14.59 13.05 -11.80
CA LEU A 304 13.62 12.51 -12.75
C LEU A 304 13.86 13.08 -14.16
N LYS A 305 14.18 12.21 -15.11
CA LYS A 305 14.24 12.57 -16.54
C LYS A 305 13.12 11.85 -17.30
N THR A 306 12.39 12.59 -18.11
CA THR A 306 11.31 12.07 -18.96
C THR A 306 11.59 12.44 -20.41
N PHE A 307 11.48 11.47 -21.32
CA PHE A 307 11.77 11.65 -22.75
C PHE A 307 10.64 11.14 -23.63
N GLU A 308 10.42 11.82 -24.75
CA GLU A 308 9.75 11.23 -25.92
C GLU A 308 10.73 10.31 -26.67
N GLY A 309 10.28 9.14 -27.09
CA GLY A 309 11.16 8.12 -27.66
C GLY A 309 12.23 7.62 -26.68
N ILE A 310 13.27 6.98 -27.21
CA ILE A 310 14.44 6.54 -26.43
C ILE A 310 15.70 7.22 -26.96
N PRO A 311 16.14 8.32 -26.33
CA PRO A 311 17.36 9.01 -26.73
C PRO A 311 18.61 8.24 -26.29
N HIS A 312 19.73 8.48 -26.98
CA HIS A 312 21.05 8.06 -26.53
C HIS A 312 21.39 8.79 -25.21
N PRO A 313 21.96 8.13 -24.16
CA PRO A 313 22.55 6.78 -24.11
C PRO A 313 21.61 5.65 -23.64
N TYR A 314 20.29 5.85 -23.62
CA TYR A 314 19.32 4.89 -23.07
C TYR A 314 18.84 3.84 -24.07
N ASP A 315 19.13 4.03 -25.36
CA ASP A 315 18.79 3.13 -26.46
C ASP A 315 19.47 1.76 -26.31
N ARG A 316 20.74 1.74 -25.88
CA ARG A 316 21.57 0.54 -25.68
C ARG A 316 21.44 -0.09 -24.29
N LYS A 317 20.68 0.52 -23.37
CA LYS A 317 20.51 0.02 -22.01
C LYS A 317 19.29 -0.90 -21.90
N LYS A 318 19.39 -1.93 -21.05
CA LYS A 318 18.23 -2.76 -20.69
C LYS A 318 17.24 -1.89 -19.92
N ARG A 319 15.99 -1.89 -20.38
CA ARG A 319 14.90 -1.12 -19.80
C ARG A 319 14.08 -2.02 -18.90
N MET A 320 13.74 -1.49 -17.73
CA MET A 320 12.86 -2.17 -16.80
C MET A 320 11.42 -1.80 -17.14
N VAL A 321 10.56 -2.81 -17.16
CA VAL A 321 9.12 -2.59 -17.19
C VAL A 321 8.66 -2.56 -15.75
N VAL A 322 7.80 -1.61 -15.41
CA VAL A 322 7.08 -1.63 -14.14
C VAL A 322 5.84 -2.48 -14.42
N PRO A 323 5.82 -3.78 -14.03
CA PRO A 323 4.68 -4.64 -14.33
C PRO A 323 3.43 -3.95 -13.84
N SER A 324 3.60 -3.22 -12.74
CA SER A 324 2.66 -2.39 -12.07
C SER A 324 2.39 -1.03 -12.59
N CYS A 325 2.52 -0.79 -13.88
CA CYS A 325 1.81 0.28 -14.58
C CYS A 325 1.25 -0.17 -15.94
N LEU A 326 1.20 -1.48 -16.21
CA LEU A 326 0.82 -1.99 -17.52
C LEU A 326 -0.70 -1.97 -17.76
N LYS A 327 -1.08 -1.41 -18.91
CA LYS A 327 -2.48 -1.34 -19.37
C LYS A 327 -3.16 -2.71 -19.38
N VAL A 328 -2.49 -3.72 -19.95
CA VAL A 328 -3.00 -5.11 -20.09
C VAL A 328 -3.45 -5.69 -18.76
N LEU A 329 -2.88 -5.19 -17.68
CA LEU A 329 -2.99 -5.79 -16.37
C LEU A 329 -3.97 -5.06 -15.45
N ARG A 330 -4.18 -3.75 -15.62
CA ARG A 330 -5.20 -3.00 -14.86
C ARG A 330 -6.49 -2.73 -15.59
N LEU A 331 -6.46 -2.60 -16.90
CA LEU A 331 -7.66 -2.30 -17.67
C LEU A 331 -8.20 -3.61 -18.23
N ARG A 332 -9.51 -3.83 -18.04
CA ARG A 332 -10.20 -4.91 -18.75
C ARG A 332 -10.00 -4.73 -20.26
N PRO A 333 -9.86 -5.80 -21.05
CA PRO A 333 -9.59 -5.71 -22.49
C PRO A 333 -10.56 -4.78 -23.25
N GLU A 334 -11.85 -4.84 -22.91
CA GLU A 334 -12.92 -4.03 -23.51
C GLU A 334 -12.88 -2.54 -23.14
N ARG A 335 -12.13 -2.15 -22.10
CA ARG A 335 -12.13 -0.77 -21.62
C ARG A 335 -11.33 0.12 -22.57
N ARG A 336 -12.01 1.13 -23.10
CA ARG A 336 -11.39 2.20 -23.90
C ARG A 336 -10.23 2.86 -23.13
N PHE A 337 -9.16 3.13 -23.85
CA PHE A 337 -7.97 3.83 -23.38
C PHE A 337 -7.50 4.76 -24.50
N CYS A 338 -6.68 5.76 -24.18
CA CYS A 338 -5.99 6.56 -25.17
C CYS A 338 -4.49 6.57 -24.91
N ARG A 339 -3.68 6.62 -25.98
CA ARG A 339 -2.24 6.87 -25.85
C ARG A 339 -2.00 8.35 -25.61
N LEU A 340 -1.04 8.66 -24.75
CA LEU A 340 -0.69 10.03 -24.41
C LEU A 340 -0.15 10.78 -25.63
N GLY A 341 0.56 10.10 -26.53
CA GLY A 341 1.02 10.66 -27.80
C GLY A 341 -0.14 11.14 -28.68
N ASP A 342 -1.21 10.37 -28.80
CA ASP A 342 -2.38 10.74 -29.63
C ASP A 342 -3.13 11.93 -29.01
N LEU A 343 -3.31 11.92 -27.68
CA LEU A 343 -3.86 13.06 -26.96
C LEU A 343 -2.98 14.32 -27.13
N SER A 344 -1.67 14.18 -27.00
CA SER A 344 -0.72 15.28 -27.17
C SER A 344 -0.76 15.86 -28.58
N LYS A 345 -0.86 15.02 -29.62
CA LYS A 345 -1.01 15.47 -31.01
C LYS A 345 -2.24 16.37 -31.16
N GLU A 346 -3.40 15.94 -30.67
CA GLU A 346 -4.63 16.76 -30.72
C GLU A 346 -4.55 18.07 -29.92
N VAL A 347 -3.71 18.11 -28.89
CA VAL A 347 -3.54 19.27 -28.02
C VAL A 347 -2.50 20.27 -28.56
N GLY A 348 -1.79 19.91 -29.63
CA GLY A 348 -0.83 20.78 -30.33
C GLY A 348 0.64 20.40 -30.13
N TRP A 349 0.94 19.11 -29.91
CA TRP A 349 2.32 18.61 -29.93
C TRP A 349 2.83 18.45 -31.37
N LYS A 350 3.88 19.19 -31.72
CA LYS A 350 4.40 19.28 -33.10
C LYS A 350 5.40 18.19 -33.50
N HIS A 351 6.08 17.56 -32.54
CA HIS A 351 7.22 16.67 -32.84
C HIS A 351 6.84 15.19 -32.97
N GLY A 352 5.56 14.85 -33.02
CA GLY A 352 5.11 13.45 -33.03
C GLY A 352 5.60 12.63 -34.22
N ALA A 353 5.58 13.21 -35.42
CA ALA A 353 6.05 12.53 -36.64
C ALA A 353 7.57 12.29 -36.62
N LEU A 354 8.34 13.29 -36.17
CA LEU A 354 9.80 13.17 -36.02
C LEU A 354 10.17 12.03 -35.06
N ILE A 355 9.54 11.97 -33.89
CA ILE A 355 9.80 10.92 -32.90
C ILE A 355 9.45 9.53 -33.46
N GLN A 356 8.34 9.40 -34.20
CA GLN A 356 7.98 8.13 -34.84
C GLN A 356 9.03 7.66 -35.85
N ARG A 357 9.58 8.57 -36.67
CA ARG A 357 10.68 8.28 -37.62
C ARG A 357 11.97 7.85 -36.89
N LEU A 358 12.34 8.53 -35.81
CA LEU A 358 13.52 8.18 -35.03
C LEU A 358 13.35 6.82 -34.32
N GLU A 359 12.15 6.54 -33.81
CA GLU A 359 11.83 5.25 -33.19
C GLU A 359 11.83 4.10 -34.21
N SER A 360 11.37 4.31 -35.45
CA SER A 360 11.44 3.28 -36.50
C SER A 360 12.89 2.96 -36.87
N GLN A 361 13.73 3.98 -37.08
CA GLN A 361 15.16 3.79 -37.31
C GLN A 361 15.85 3.05 -36.15
N ARG A 362 15.51 3.38 -34.90
CA ARG A 362 16.05 2.68 -33.73
C ARG A 362 15.60 1.21 -33.67
N LYS A 363 14.35 0.90 -34.04
CA LYS A 363 13.84 -0.47 -34.07
C LYS A 363 14.60 -1.34 -35.06
N VAL A 364 14.92 -0.83 -36.24
CA VAL A 364 15.75 -1.53 -37.24
C VAL A 364 17.12 -1.87 -36.65
N LYS A 365 17.80 -0.90 -36.02
CA LYS A 365 19.09 -1.12 -35.34
C LYS A 365 18.98 -2.15 -34.20
N SER A 366 17.89 -2.10 -33.42
CA SER A 366 17.62 -3.03 -32.33
C SER A 366 17.34 -4.45 -32.81
N GLU A 367 16.68 -4.60 -33.95
CA GLU A 367 16.38 -5.91 -34.55
C GLU A 367 17.66 -6.57 -35.06
N ALA A 368 18.52 -5.82 -35.76
CA ALA A 368 19.84 -6.29 -36.17
C ALA A 368 20.69 -6.75 -34.97
N PHE A 369 20.67 -5.98 -33.87
CA PHE A 369 21.33 -6.38 -32.62
C PHE A 369 20.74 -7.67 -32.03
N TYR A 370 19.41 -7.80 -32.02
CA TYR A 370 18.74 -8.98 -31.49
C TYR A 370 19.02 -10.24 -32.33
N LYS A 371 19.05 -10.14 -33.66
CA LYS A 371 19.44 -11.23 -34.57
C LYS A 371 20.87 -11.71 -34.26
N LYS A 372 21.83 -10.78 -34.16
CA LYS A 372 23.22 -11.10 -33.78
C LYS A 372 23.32 -11.77 -32.40
N LYS A 373 22.60 -11.24 -31.40
CA LYS A 373 22.56 -11.80 -30.04
C LYS A 373 21.97 -13.21 -30.03
N THR A 374 20.91 -13.45 -30.80
CA THR A 374 20.23 -14.76 -30.87
C THR A 374 21.11 -15.79 -31.58
N ALA A 375 21.77 -15.42 -32.68
CA ALA A 375 22.74 -16.28 -33.36
C ALA A 375 23.91 -16.66 -32.44
N SER A 376 24.49 -15.68 -31.72
CA SER A 376 25.54 -15.95 -30.73
C SER A 376 25.07 -16.86 -29.59
N LEU A 377 23.83 -16.70 -29.12
CA LEU A 377 23.26 -17.57 -28.10
C LEU A 377 23.04 -19.01 -28.61
N ARG A 378 22.60 -19.18 -29.87
CA ARG A 378 22.46 -20.50 -30.51
C ARG A 378 23.82 -21.20 -30.62
N ALA A 379 24.83 -20.52 -31.17
CA ALA A 379 26.19 -21.03 -31.26
C ALA A 379 26.77 -21.42 -29.88
N LYS A 380 26.53 -20.60 -28.84
CA LYS A 380 26.92 -20.94 -27.46
C LYS A 380 26.21 -22.19 -26.94
N ASN A 381 24.92 -22.36 -27.22
CA ASN A 381 24.17 -23.52 -26.80
C ASN A 381 24.58 -24.79 -27.56
N GLU A 382 24.91 -24.68 -28.85
CA GLU A 382 25.47 -25.77 -29.66
C GLU A 382 26.86 -26.17 -29.15
N ALA A 383 27.74 -25.21 -28.88
CA ALA A 383 29.05 -25.49 -28.27
C ALA A 383 28.92 -26.16 -26.89
N LYS A 384 27.97 -25.71 -26.04
CA LYS A 384 27.67 -26.37 -24.77
C LYS A 384 27.20 -27.81 -24.92
N LYS A 385 26.45 -28.13 -25.97
CA LYS A 385 26.02 -29.51 -26.27
C LYS A 385 27.17 -30.38 -26.79
N ALA A 386 28.13 -29.78 -27.49
CA ALA A 386 29.30 -30.48 -28.03
C ALA A 386 30.31 -30.86 -26.93
N VAL A 387 30.37 -30.08 -25.84
CA VAL A 387 31.18 -30.42 -24.65
C VAL A 387 30.53 -31.59 -23.92
N LYS A 388 31.11 -32.78 -24.06
CA LYS A 388 30.75 -33.98 -23.28
C LYS A 388 31.53 -33.95 -21.96
N LEU A 389 30.84 -33.64 -20.87
CA LEU A 389 31.35 -33.80 -19.51
C LEU A 389 31.16 -35.26 -19.08
N SER A 390 32.11 -35.79 -18.31
CA SER A 390 31.95 -37.10 -17.68
C SER A 390 30.79 -37.08 -16.67
N ALA A 391 30.22 -38.25 -16.37
CA ALA A 391 29.10 -38.36 -15.44
C ALA A 391 29.43 -37.83 -14.03
N ASP A 392 30.70 -37.93 -13.62
CA ASP A 392 31.17 -37.46 -12.33
C ASP A 392 31.30 -35.93 -12.29
N GLU A 393 31.78 -35.30 -13.36
CA GLU A 393 31.83 -33.84 -13.47
C GLU A 393 30.44 -33.22 -13.47
N MET A 394 29.45 -33.86 -14.11
CA MET A 394 28.06 -33.41 -14.08
C MET A 394 27.45 -33.51 -12.67
N LYS A 395 27.71 -34.60 -11.93
CA LYS A 395 27.26 -34.74 -10.54
C LYS A 395 27.87 -33.66 -9.63
N VAL A 396 29.14 -33.32 -9.82
CA VAL A 396 29.80 -32.25 -9.07
C VAL A 396 29.14 -30.90 -9.37
N LEU A 397 28.87 -30.59 -10.65
CA LEU A 397 28.21 -29.34 -11.05
C LEU A 397 26.76 -29.22 -10.54
N GLU A 398 26.00 -30.32 -10.53
CA GLU A 398 24.65 -30.36 -9.94
C GLU A 398 24.68 -30.17 -8.42
N SER A 399 25.61 -30.84 -7.72
CA SER A 399 25.76 -30.71 -6.26
C SER A 399 26.17 -29.30 -5.83
N ALA A 400 26.92 -28.60 -6.67
CA ALA A 400 27.35 -27.22 -6.46
C ALA A 400 26.33 -26.18 -7.00
N GLY A 401 25.23 -26.61 -7.63
CA GLY A 401 24.15 -25.74 -8.12
C GLY A 401 24.47 -24.94 -9.38
N TYR A 402 25.46 -25.36 -10.16
CA TYR A 402 25.86 -24.73 -11.42
C TYR A 402 25.12 -25.27 -12.65
N ALA A 403 24.59 -26.50 -12.56
CA ALA A 403 23.84 -27.19 -13.61
C ALA A 403 22.33 -27.20 -13.31
#